data_AF-A0A523TRC2-F1
#
_entry.id   AF-A0A523TRC2-F1
#
_cell.length_a   1.000
_cell.length_b   1.000
_cell.length_c   1.000
_cell.angle_alpha   90.00
_cell.angle_beta   90.00
_cell.angle_gamma   90.00
#
_symmetry.space_group_name_H-M   'P 1'
#
loop_
_entity.id
_entity.type
_entity.pdbx_description
1 polymer ?
#
loop_
_entity_poly.entity_id
_entity_poly.type
_entity_poly.pdbx_seq_one_letter_code
_entity_poly.pdbx_strand_id
1 'polypeptide(L)'
;MDLNDLSPLLNTPSMPFDGLNEKGLAIGMAAVPESPTPSDANNKSIGSLGVIRMILDHAASVEEALTIMRGVNILWNGGPQLHYLIADASGKSALVEFVAGEMVVLYNTNPWHQATNFLLSNTSGSADGICHRYDVLSESLQDEQGDLSLGEAMDLLGDVSQSSTQWSVLYHLHTGQISLAMGRHYSEIHTFQLEAPALAD
;
A
#
# COMPACT_ATOMS: atom_id res chain seq x y z
N MET A 1 4.62 -31.35 10.41
CA MET A 1 3.56 -30.47 9.90
C MET A 1 2.61 -31.37 9.14
N ASP A 2 1.37 -31.47 9.59
CA ASP A 2 0.32 -32.23 8.88
C ASP A 2 -0.03 -31.46 7.59
N LEU A 3 -0.37 -32.17 6.50
CA LEU A 3 -0.86 -31.55 5.27
C LEU A 3 -2.14 -30.74 5.53
N ASN A 4 -2.94 -31.13 6.53
CA ASN A 4 -4.10 -30.35 6.96
C ASN A 4 -3.72 -28.99 7.56
N ASP A 5 -2.56 -28.89 8.22
CA ASP A 5 -2.03 -27.63 8.78
C ASP A 5 -1.65 -26.63 7.66
N LEU A 6 -1.40 -27.13 6.45
CA LEU A 6 -1.04 -26.33 5.28
C LEU A 6 -2.25 -25.88 4.45
N SER A 7 -3.44 -26.41 4.72
CA SER A 7 -4.65 -26.04 3.97
C SER A 7 -4.95 -24.53 3.91
N PRO A 8 -4.65 -23.70 4.93
CA PRO A 8 -4.83 -22.25 4.82
C PRO A 8 -3.92 -21.60 3.77
N LEU A 9 -2.77 -22.22 3.43
CA LEU A 9 -1.85 -21.67 2.44
C LEU A 9 -2.44 -21.61 1.03
N LEU A 10 -3.45 -22.45 0.74
CA LEU A 10 -4.16 -22.42 -0.55
C LEU A 10 -4.90 -21.10 -0.78
N ASN A 11 -5.24 -20.38 0.30
CA ASN A 11 -5.90 -19.08 0.21
C ASN A 11 -4.90 -17.91 0.17
N THR A 12 -3.59 -18.14 0.30
CA THR A 12 -2.62 -17.03 0.33
C THR A 12 -2.64 -16.14 -0.93
N PRO A 13 -2.89 -16.65 -2.16
CA PRO A 13 -2.96 -15.78 -3.34
C PRO A 13 -4.14 -14.79 -3.34
N SER A 14 -5.16 -15.01 -2.51
CA SER A 14 -6.33 -14.13 -2.37
C SER A 14 -6.23 -13.15 -1.19
N MET A 15 -5.10 -13.15 -0.47
CA MET A 15 -4.86 -12.30 0.70
C MET A 15 -3.60 -11.43 0.55
N PRO A 16 -3.50 -10.59 -0.50
CA PRO A 16 -2.36 -9.68 -0.65
C PRO A 16 -2.38 -8.59 0.43
N PHE A 17 -1.22 -8.33 1.04
CA PHE A 17 -1.01 -7.24 2.01
C PHE A 17 -0.61 -5.95 1.28
N ASP A 18 0.01 -6.09 0.11
CA ASP A 18 0.29 -5.05 -0.87
C ASP A 18 0.45 -5.70 -2.26
N GLY A 19 0.81 -4.93 -3.27
CA GLY A 19 1.22 -5.47 -4.56
C GLY A 19 1.35 -4.43 -5.67
N LEU A 20 1.79 -4.91 -6.83
CA LEU A 20 1.85 -4.20 -8.11
C LEU A 20 1.13 -5.05 -9.17
N ASN A 21 0.33 -4.42 -10.02
CA ASN A 21 -0.28 -5.08 -11.16
C ASN A 21 0.37 -4.72 -12.50
N GLU A 22 -0.05 -5.41 -13.56
CA GLU A 22 0.49 -5.29 -14.93
C GLU A 22 0.24 -3.93 -15.58
N LYS A 23 -0.59 -3.08 -14.97
CA LYS A 23 -0.88 -1.72 -15.46
C LYS A 23 -0.03 -0.65 -14.78
N GLY A 24 0.88 -1.05 -13.88
CA GLY A 24 1.69 -0.11 -13.12
C GLY A 24 0.94 0.54 -11.96
N LEU A 25 -0.12 -0.10 -11.45
CA LEU A 25 -0.81 0.32 -10.23
C LEU A 25 -0.28 -0.49 -9.05
N ALA A 26 0.18 0.19 -8.01
CA ALA A 26 0.54 -0.41 -6.74
C ALA A 26 -0.38 0.06 -5.60
N ILE A 27 -0.56 -0.81 -4.62
CA ILE A 27 -1.31 -0.53 -3.40
C ILE A 27 -0.59 -1.18 -2.22
N GLY A 28 -0.44 -0.42 -1.13
CA GLY A 28 -0.01 -0.92 0.17
C GLY A 28 -0.99 -0.49 1.27
N MET A 29 -0.87 -1.11 2.44
CA MET A 29 -1.75 -0.82 3.57
C MET A 29 -0.94 -0.69 4.87
N ALA A 30 -1.48 0.08 5.82
CA ALA A 30 -0.99 0.10 7.18
C ALA A 30 -2.16 0.15 8.17
N ALA A 31 -1.97 -0.50 9.32
CA ALA A 31 -2.94 -0.46 10.42
C ALA A 31 -2.98 0.93 11.04
N VAL A 32 -4.18 1.43 11.30
CA VAL A 32 -4.45 2.76 11.87
C VAL A 32 -5.45 2.65 13.03
N PRO A 33 -5.57 3.68 13.89
CA PRO A 33 -6.58 3.70 14.94
C PRO A 33 -8.01 3.50 14.39
N GLU A 34 -8.84 2.82 15.16
CA GLU A 34 -10.23 2.56 14.78
C GLU A 34 -11.05 3.86 14.67
N SER A 35 -11.93 3.89 13.68
CA SER A 35 -12.88 4.96 13.42
C SER A 35 -14.14 4.39 12.74
N PRO A 36 -15.31 5.02 12.88
CA PRO A 36 -16.49 4.58 12.14
C PRO A 36 -16.21 4.51 10.63
N THR A 37 -16.58 3.40 10.02
CA THR A 37 -16.39 3.14 8.57
C THR A 37 -17.73 3.33 7.84
N PRO A 38 -17.75 3.94 6.64
CA PRO A 38 -18.97 4.04 5.83
C PRO A 38 -19.53 2.65 5.50
N SER A 39 -20.85 2.56 5.37
CA SER A 39 -21.53 1.36 4.93
C SER A 39 -22.79 1.73 4.14
N ASP A 40 -22.96 1.13 2.97
CA ASP A 40 -24.14 1.27 2.10
C ASP A 40 -24.79 -0.11 1.89
N ALA A 41 -26.08 -0.23 2.16
CA ALA A 41 -26.82 -1.48 1.99
C ALA A 41 -26.87 -2.00 0.53
N ASN A 42 -26.64 -1.13 -0.45
CA ASN A 42 -26.58 -1.51 -1.86
C ASN A 42 -25.20 -2.04 -2.29
N ASN A 43 -24.16 -1.78 -1.49
CA ASN A 43 -22.80 -2.21 -1.78
C ASN A 43 -22.57 -3.66 -1.33
N LYS A 44 -21.78 -4.40 -2.12
CA LYS A 44 -21.29 -5.71 -1.69
C LYS A 44 -20.22 -5.52 -0.62
N SER A 45 -20.20 -6.43 0.35
CA SER A 45 -19.15 -6.45 1.36
C SER A 45 -17.95 -7.28 0.92
N ILE A 46 -16.75 -6.77 1.19
CA ILE A 46 -15.48 -7.44 0.91
C ILE A 46 -14.54 -7.31 2.09
N GLY A 47 -13.72 -8.32 2.35
CA GLY A 47 -12.69 -8.23 3.37
C GLY A 47 -11.62 -7.18 3.05
N SER A 48 -10.97 -6.65 4.07
CA SER A 48 -9.93 -5.62 3.96
C SER A 48 -8.73 -6.00 3.08
N LEU A 49 -8.37 -7.29 2.97
CA LEU A 49 -7.37 -7.76 2.00
C LEU A 49 -7.99 -8.09 0.63
N GLY A 50 -9.27 -8.43 0.62
CA GLY A 50 -10.00 -8.72 -0.62
C GLY A 50 -10.13 -7.49 -1.51
N VAL A 51 -10.28 -6.28 -0.94
CA VAL A 51 -10.31 -5.04 -1.74
C VAL A 51 -8.97 -4.78 -2.41
N ILE A 52 -7.83 -5.12 -1.77
CA ILE A 52 -6.50 -5.03 -2.38
C ILE A 52 -6.43 -5.96 -3.60
N ARG A 53 -6.87 -7.22 -3.43
CA ARG A 53 -6.91 -8.19 -4.54
C ARG A 53 -7.79 -7.68 -5.69
N MET A 54 -8.98 -7.20 -5.38
CA MET A 54 -9.93 -6.66 -6.37
C MET A 54 -9.36 -5.47 -7.14
N ILE A 55 -8.64 -4.57 -6.47
CA ILE A 55 -7.98 -3.43 -7.11
C ILE A 55 -6.85 -3.91 -8.03
N LEU A 56 -5.98 -4.79 -7.54
CA LEU A 56 -4.87 -5.32 -8.34
C LEU A 56 -5.37 -6.07 -9.59
N ASP A 57 -6.50 -6.76 -9.50
CA ASP A 57 -7.10 -7.51 -10.61
C ASP A 57 -7.86 -6.62 -11.63
N HIS A 58 -8.35 -5.44 -11.24
CA HIS A 58 -9.36 -4.72 -12.03
C HIS A 58 -9.12 -3.22 -12.26
N ALA A 59 -8.13 -2.60 -11.61
CA ALA A 59 -7.85 -1.16 -11.78
C ALA A 59 -6.51 -0.93 -12.49
N ALA A 60 -6.48 0.02 -13.41
CA ALA A 60 -5.27 0.51 -14.09
C ALA A 60 -4.76 1.84 -13.55
N SER A 61 -5.57 2.56 -12.75
CA SER A 61 -5.24 3.89 -12.22
C SER A 61 -5.77 4.09 -10.80
N VAL A 62 -5.25 5.11 -10.12
CA VAL A 62 -5.75 5.54 -8.80
C VAL A 62 -7.25 5.82 -8.84
N GLU A 63 -7.76 6.47 -9.88
CA GLU A 63 -9.20 6.81 -9.97
C GLU A 63 -10.09 5.57 -10.12
N GLU A 64 -9.64 4.58 -10.88
CA GLU A 64 -10.34 3.30 -11.01
C GLU A 64 -10.33 2.53 -9.69
N ALA A 65 -9.19 2.53 -8.98
CA ALA A 65 -9.09 1.94 -7.64
C ALA A 65 -10.06 2.62 -6.64
N LEU A 66 -10.13 3.96 -6.66
CA LEU A 66 -11.08 4.72 -5.82
C LEU A 66 -12.54 4.43 -6.19
N THR A 67 -12.83 4.21 -7.47
CA THR A 67 -14.16 3.83 -7.94
C THR A 67 -14.56 2.46 -7.39
N ILE A 68 -13.64 1.49 -7.41
CA ILE A 68 -13.85 0.17 -6.78
C ILE A 68 -14.13 0.33 -5.29
N MET A 69 -13.29 1.08 -4.56
CA MET A 69 -13.45 1.28 -3.11
C MET A 69 -14.79 1.92 -2.74
N ARG A 70 -15.28 2.89 -3.51
CA ARG A 70 -16.60 3.51 -3.30
C ARG A 70 -17.76 2.55 -3.52
N GLY A 71 -17.57 1.51 -4.33
CA GLY A 71 -18.60 0.52 -4.69
C GLY A 71 -18.69 -0.68 -3.76
N VAL A 72 -17.91 -0.73 -2.67
CA VAL A 72 -17.88 -1.86 -1.74
C VAL A 72 -17.91 -1.41 -0.28
N ASN A 73 -18.40 -2.27 0.61
CA ASN A 73 -18.25 -2.11 2.05
C ASN A 73 -17.02 -2.92 2.51
N ILE A 74 -16.06 -2.27 3.15
CA ILE A 74 -14.88 -2.96 3.67
C ILE A 74 -15.20 -3.56 5.05
N LEU A 75 -14.98 -4.86 5.17
CA LEU A 75 -15.07 -5.59 6.43
C LEU A 75 -13.68 -5.84 6.99
N TRP A 76 -13.44 -5.37 8.21
CA TRP A 76 -12.15 -5.55 8.91
C TRP A 76 -11.93 -6.99 9.38
N ASN A 77 -12.99 -7.82 9.44
CA ASN A 77 -12.94 -9.27 9.72
C ASN A 77 -12.11 -9.65 10.97
N GLY A 78 -12.18 -8.84 12.03
CA GLY A 78 -11.44 -9.04 13.28
C GLY A 78 -9.97 -8.62 13.23
N GLY A 79 -9.48 -8.15 12.08
CA GLY A 79 -8.21 -7.45 11.96
C GLY A 79 -8.33 -5.96 12.33
N PRO A 80 -7.19 -5.26 12.42
CA PRO A 80 -7.21 -3.82 12.65
C PRO A 80 -7.83 -3.09 11.46
N GLN A 81 -8.32 -1.88 11.73
CA GLN A 81 -8.66 -0.96 10.66
C GLN A 81 -7.39 -0.55 9.89
N LEU A 82 -7.55 -0.38 8.57
CA LEU A 82 -6.46 -0.06 7.66
C LEU A 82 -6.75 1.24 6.91
N HIS A 83 -5.68 1.95 6.52
CA HIS A 83 -5.72 2.85 5.38
C HIS A 83 -4.91 2.26 4.22
N TYR A 84 -5.12 2.80 3.01
CA TYR A 84 -4.51 2.27 1.79
C TYR A 84 -3.79 3.38 1.04
N LEU A 85 -2.50 3.20 0.78
CA LEU A 85 -1.72 4.08 -0.08
C LEU A 85 -1.65 3.46 -1.47
N ILE A 86 -2.15 4.18 -2.47
CA ILE A 86 -2.28 3.71 -3.86
C ILE A 86 -1.47 4.65 -4.75
N ALA A 87 -0.70 4.13 -5.68
CA ALA A 87 0.05 4.91 -6.66
C ALA A 87 -0.01 4.25 -8.04
N ASP A 88 -0.10 5.06 -9.09
CA ASP A 88 -0.06 4.58 -10.47
C ASP A 88 1.15 5.14 -11.25
N ALA A 89 1.44 4.53 -12.40
CA ALA A 89 2.57 4.90 -13.25
C ALA A 89 2.50 6.32 -13.82
N SER A 90 1.40 7.07 -13.65
CA SER A 90 1.36 8.50 -14.01
C SER A 90 2.04 9.40 -12.96
N GLY A 91 2.41 8.86 -11.80
CA GLY A 91 2.91 9.62 -10.65
C GLY A 91 1.79 10.13 -9.72
N LYS A 92 0.53 9.81 -10.02
CA LYS A 92 -0.58 10.08 -9.11
C LYS A 92 -0.57 9.06 -7.96
N SER A 93 -0.81 9.54 -6.76
CA SER A 93 -1.06 8.69 -5.60
C SER A 93 -2.13 9.25 -4.68
N ALA A 94 -2.77 8.36 -3.93
CA ALA A 94 -3.81 8.69 -2.98
C ALA A 94 -3.69 7.82 -1.73
N LEU A 95 -3.78 8.45 -0.57
CA LEU A 95 -3.99 7.79 0.71
C LEU A 95 -5.49 7.78 1.01
N VAL A 96 -6.07 6.60 1.18
CA VAL A 96 -7.49 6.39 1.45
C VAL A 96 -7.68 6.01 2.90
N GLU A 97 -8.38 6.86 3.65
CA GLU A 97 -8.66 6.68 5.07
C GLU A 97 -10.16 6.59 5.32
N PHE A 98 -10.57 5.81 6.32
CA PHE A 98 -11.98 5.68 6.70
C PHE A 98 -12.16 6.31 8.07
N VAL A 99 -12.75 7.51 8.13
CA VAL A 99 -12.82 8.29 9.37
C VAL A 99 -14.20 8.89 9.52
N ALA A 100 -14.76 8.82 10.73
CA ALA A 100 -16.05 9.41 11.07
C ALA A 100 -17.23 8.95 10.16
N GLY A 101 -17.16 7.74 9.62
CA GLY A 101 -18.19 7.17 8.75
C GLY A 101 -18.05 7.57 7.29
N GLU A 102 -16.92 8.17 6.90
CA GLU A 102 -16.64 8.63 5.54
C GLU A 102 -15.37 8.00 4.98
N MET A 103 -15.28 7.93 3.65
CA MET A 103 -14.04 7.61 2.93
C MET A 103 -13.35 8.91 2.55
N VAL A 104 -12.26 9.23 3.21
CA VAL A 104 -11.42 10.41 2.97
C VAL A 104 -10.29 10.03 2.01
N VAL A 105 -10.08 10.84 0.97
CA VAL A 105 -9.03 10.64 -0.02
C VAL A 105 -8.06 11.82 0.03
N LEU A 106 -6.80 11.53 0.32
CA LEU A 106 -5.71 12.50 0.40
C LEU A 106 -4.75 12.25 -0.76
N TYR A 107 -4.84 13.08 -1.80
CA TYR A 107 -3.92 13.01 -2.93
C TYR A 107 -2.54 13.59 -2.58
N ASN A 108 -1.52 13.09 -3.27
CA ASN A 108 -0.20 13.71 -3.19
C ASN A 108 -0.20 15.12 -3.77
N THR A 109 0.48 16.03 -3.08
CA THR A 109 0.72 17.40 -3.55
C THR A 109 2.16 17.62 -4.03
N ASN A 110 3.07 16.77 -3.56
CA ASN A 110 4.46 16.68 -4.03
C ASN A 110 4.59 15.52 -5.04
N PRO A 111 5.74 15.39 -5.74
CA PRO A 111 6.05 14.21 -6.56
C PRO A 111 6.02 12.86 -5.81
N TRP A 112 6.00 12.88 -4.47
CA TRP A 112 5.90 11.71 -3.60
C TRP A 112 4.67 11.77 -2.68
N HIS A 113 4.37 10.63 -2.06
CA HIS A 113 3.40 10.48 -0.97
C HIS A 113 3.91 9.47 0.04
N GLN A 114 3.37 9.51 1.25
CA GLN A 114 3.86 8.74 2.38
C GLN A 114 2.76 8.54 3.41
N ALA A 115 2.82 7.39 4.07
CA ALA A 115 1.92 7.03 5.15
C ALA A 115 2.63 6.10 6.14
N THR A 116 2.22 6.17 7.41
CA THR A 116 2.60 5.19 8.43
C THR A 116 1.35 4.82 9.25
N ASN A 117 1.48 4.39 10.50
CA ASN A 117 0.37 3.80 11.26
C ASN A 117 -0.51 4.82 11.99
N PHE A 118 -0.83 5.95 11.36
CA PHE A 118 -1.75 6.97 11.90
C PHE A 118 -2.62 7.57 10.79
N LEU A 119 -3.71 8.21 11.18
CA LEU A 119 -4.63 8.88 10.26
C LEU A 119 -4.09 10.27 9.89
N LEU A 120 -3.67 10.44 8.64
CA LEU A 120 -3.15 11.72 8.15
C LEU A 120 -4.27 12.78 8.09
N SER A 121 -5.51 12.38 7.82
CA SER A 121 -6.69 13.25 7.80
C SER A 121 -6.99 13.91 9.15
N ASN A 122 -6.51 13.32 10.25
CA ASN A 122 -6.71 13.84 11.60
C ASN A 122 -5.61 14.82 12.01
N THR A 123 -4.60 15.04 11.16
CA THR A 123 -3.53 15.99 11.45
C THR A 123 -4.02 17.41 11.17
N SER A 124 -3.75 18.33 12.08
CA SER A 124 -4.16 19.75 11.96
C SER A 124 -3.17 20.55 11.11
N GLY A 125 -2.77 20.01 9.96
CA GLY A 125 -1.93 20.68 8.96
C GLY A 125 -0.45 20.27 8.92
N SER A 126 0.09 19.68 9.98
CA SER A 126 1.40 19.01 9.96
C SER A 126 1.33 17.69 10.70
N ALA A 127 2.07 16.70 10.20
CA ALA A 127 2.25 15.39 10.79
C ALA A 127 3.59 15.25 11.54
N ASP A 128 4.36 16.34 11.64
CA ASP A 128 5.71 16.34 12.23
C ASP A 128 5.66 15.89 13.69
N GLY A 129 6.56 14.98 14.05
CA GLY A 129 6.73 14.48 15.42
C GLY A 129 5.63 13.51 15.87
N ILE A 130 4.65 13.18 15.03
CA ILE A 130 3.65 12.15 15.33
C ILE A 130 4.29 10.76 15.30
N CYS A 131 5.17 10.52 14.33
CA CYS A 131 5.87 9.25 14.17
C CYS A 131 7.26 9.49 13.62
N HIS A 132 8.29 9.07 14.35
CA HIS A 132 9.68 9.19 13.93
C HIS A 132 9.94 8.62 12.52
N ARG A 133 9.32 7.48 12.17
CA ARG A 133 9.44 6.90 10.82
C ARG A 133 8.86 7.82 9.76
N TYR A 134 7.72 8.47 10.04
CA TYR A 134 7.13 9.42 9.12
C TYR A 134 8.03 10.65 8.95
N ASP A 135 8.64 11.14 10.03
CA ASP A 135 9.56 12.27 9.97
C ASP A 135 10.80 11.95 9.11
N VAL A 136 11.39 10.76 9.27
CA VAL A 136 12.54 10.30 8.45
C VAL A 136 12.15 10.18 6.97
N LEU A 137 10.94 9.66 6.67
CA LEU A 137 10.42 9.63 5.29
C LEU A 137 10.26 11.04 4.73
N SER A 138 9.65 11.95 5.50
CA SER A 138 9.45 13.35 5.08
C SER A 138 10.76 14.03 4.74
N GLU A 139 11.75 13.95 5.64
CA GLU A 139 13.06 14.58 5.47
C GLU A 139 13.78 14.03 4.24
N SER A 140 13.88 12.69 4.13
CA SER A 140 14.59 12.04 3.03
C SER A 140 13.94 12.30 1.68
N LEU A 141 12.60 12.21 1.59
CA LEU A 141 11.88 12.47 0.34
C LEU A 141 11.93 13.95 -0.03
N GLN A 142 11.94 14.86 0.95
CA GLN A 142 12.08 16.29 0.70
C GLN A 142 13.49 16.63 0.19
N ASP A 143 14.53 16.10 0.81
CA ASP A 143 15.92 16.36 0.43
C ASP A 143 16.22 15.87 -0.99
N GLU A 144 15.73 14.67 -1.32
CA GLU A 144 15.91 14.05 -2.64
C GLU A 144 14.82 14.44 -3.66
N GLN A 145 13.89 15.34 -3.28
CA GLN A 145 12.75 15.75 -4.11
C GLN A 145 11.90 14.57 -4.64
N GLY A 146 11.89 13.46 -3.90
CA GLY A 146 11.21 12.21 -4.24
C GLY A 146 11.90 11.36 -5.31
N ASP A 147 13.09 11.74 -5.78
CA ASP A 147 13.84 11.01 -6.80
C ASP A 147 14.98 10.19 -6.18
N LEU A 148 14.63 9.00 -5.69
CA LEU A 148 15.56 8.08 -5.03
C LEU A 148 16.03 7.00 -6.01
N SER A 149 17.33 6.71 -6.02
CA SER A 149 17.84 5.49 -6.65
C SER A 149 17.36 4.24 -5.89
N LEU A 150 17.52 3.06 -6.51
CA LEU A 150 17.19 1.78 -5.86
C LEU A 150 17.90 1.61 -4.51
N GLY A 151 19.18 2.01 -4.43
CA GLY A 151 19.97 1.92 -3.22
C GLY A 151 19.45 2.85 -2.13
N GLU A 152 19.27 4.14 -2.46
CA GLU A 152 18.77 5.15 -1.51
C GLU A 152 17.36 4.81 -1.01
N ALA A 153 16.49 4.31 -1.88
CA ALA A 153 15.15 3.87 -1.50
C ALA A 153 15.18 2.65 -0.56
N MET A 154 16.09 1.68 -0.78
CA MET A 154 16.25 0.54 0.13
C MET A 154 16.87 0.94 1.46
N ASP A 155 17.85 1.85 1.44
CA ASP A 155 18.45 2.40 2.65
C ASP A 155 17.40 3.14 3.49
N LEU A 156 16.55 3.97 2.85
CA LEU A 156 15.43 4.64 3.51
C LEU A 156 14.46 3.65 4.16
N LEU A 157 14.11 2.55 3.46
CA LEU A 157 13.31 1.47 4.05
C LEU A 157 14.01 0.79 5.23
N GLY A 158 15.34 0.71 5.20
CA GLY A 158 16.17 0.23 6.30
C GLY A 158 16.13 1.13 7.52
N ASP A 159 16.26 2.43 7.32
CA ASP A 159 16.22 3.46 8.37
C ASP A 159 14.89 3.49 9.10
N VAL A 160 13.78 3.25 8.40
CA VAL A 160 12.44 3.18 9.00
C VAL A 160 12.01 1.76 9.38
N SER A 161 12.88 0.77 9.25
CA SER A 161 12.59 -0.60 9.65
C SER A 161 12.43 -0.75 11.17
N GLN A 162 11.59 -1.70 11.58
CA GLN A 162 11.39 -2.05 12.99
C GLN A 162 11.91 -3.45 13.26
N SER A 163 12.12 -3.82 14.52
CA SER A 163 12.56 -5.19 14.87
C SER A 163 11.58 -6.28 14.40
N SER A 164 10.32 -5.93 14.19
CA SER A 164 9.27 -6.80 13.65
C SER A 164 9.19 -6.81 12.12
N THR A 165 9.88 -5.93 11.40
CA THR A 165 9.85 -5.86 9.92
C THR A 165 10.28 -7.20 9.34
N GLN A 166 9.37 -7.85 8.63
CA GLN A 166 9.61 -9.16 8.00
C GLN A 166 10.15 -9.01 6.58
N TRP A 167 9.77 -7.94 5.87
CA TRP A 167 10.17 -7.67 4.50
C TRP A 167 10.06 -6.19 4.17
N SER A 168 10.71 -5.78 3.09
CA SER A 168 10.68 -4.42 2.54
C SER A 168 10.72 -4.53 1.01
N VAL A 169 9.83 -3.84 0.31
CA VAL A 169 9.68 -3.96 -1.15
C VAL A 169 9.65 -2.60 -1.81
N LEU A 170 10.28 -2.53 -2.98
CA LEU A 170 10.12 -1.45 -3.95
C LEU A 170 9.42 -1.98 -5.19
N TYR A 171 8.31 -1.34 -5.55
CA TYR A 171 7.55 -1.59 -6.77
C TYR A 171 7.90 -0.54 -7.82
N HIS A 172 8.52 -0.96 -8.92
CA HIS A 172 8.87 -0.07 -10.02
C HIS A 172 7.69 0.02 -11.00
N LEU A 173 6.81 1.01 -10.79
CA LEU A 173 5.50 1.11 -11.47
C LEU A 173 5.58 1.12 -13.00
N HIS A 174 6.63 1.71 -13.58
CA HIS A 174 6.81 1.81 -15.03
C HIS A 174 7.36 0.54 -15.67
N THR A 175 8.12 -0.25 -14.92
CA THR A 175 8.86 -1.39 -15.46
C THR A 175 8.26 -2.72 -15.05
N GLY A 176 7.41 -2.77 -14.01
CA GLY A 176 6.93 -4.02 -13.45
C GLY A 176 7.98 -4.77 -12.62
N GLN A 177 9.15 -4.17 -12.39
CA GLN A 177 10.19 -4.76 -11.55
C GLN A 177 9.79 -4.65 -10.07
N ILE A 178 10.14 -5.69 -9.31
CA ILE A 178 9.89 -5.77 -7.86
C ILE A 178 11.23 -6.08 -7.20
N SER A 179 11.65 -5.24 -6.26
CA SER A 179 12.87 -5.44 -5.48
C SER A 179 12.50 -5.70 -4.03
N LEU A 180 12.92 -6.83 -3.47
CA LEU A 180 12.50 -7.35 -2.16
C LEU A 180 13.71 -7.63 -1.26
N ALA A 181 13.72 -7.05 -0.07
CA ALA A 181 14.61 -7.44 1.02
C ALA A 181 13.82 -8.18 2.10
N MET A 182 14.31 -9.34 2.54
CA MET A 182 13.68 -10.15 3.60
C MET A 182 14.43 -10.01 4.92
N GLY A 183 13.71 -10.06 6.03
CA GLY A 183 14.31 -10.12 7.38
C GLY A 183 15.23 -8.94 7.73
N ARG A 184 15.04 -7.77 7.07
CA ARG A 184 15.89 -6.57 7.20
C ARG A 184 17.33 -6.78 6.67
N HIS A 185 17.55 -7.77 5.81
CA HIS A 185 18.83 -7.99 5.13
C HIS A 185 18.93 -7.13 3.87
N TYR A 186 19.07 -5.80 4.03
CA TYR A 186 19.11 -4.85 2.91
C TYR A 186 20.31 -5.01 1.95
N SER A 187 21.32 -5.78 2.33
CA SER A 187 22.42 -6.19 1.43
C SER A 187 22.06 -7.35 0.49
N GLU A 188 20.93 -8.02 0.71
CA GLU A 188 20.44 -9.14 -0.10
C GLU A 188 19.06 -8.77 -0.69
N ILE A 189 19.09 -8.24 -1.92
CA ILE A 189 17.89 -7.82 -2.64
C ILE A 189 17.53 -8.91 -3.66
N HIS A 190 16.33 -9.47 -3.55
CA HIS A 190 15.74 -10.35 -4.54
C HIS A 190 14.95 -9.52 -5.55
N THR A 191 15.17 -9.77 -6.84
CA THR A 191 14.47 -9.06 -7.92
C THR A 191 13.53 -10.00 -8.66
N PHE A 192 12.30 -9.54 -8.88
CA PHE A 192 11.29 -10.21 -9.70
C PHE A 192 10.81 -9.26 -10.80
N GLN A 193 10.24 -9.85 -11.84
CA GLN A 193 9.66 -9.11 -12.96
C GLN A 193 8.23 -9.57 -13.16
N LEU A 194 7.29 -8.62 -13.12
CA LEU A 194 5.93 -8.87 -13.57
C LEU A 194 5.94 -8.91 -15.10
N GLU A 195 5.60 -10.05 -15.69
CA GLU A 195 5.40 -10.13 -17.13
C GLU A 195 4.15 -9.32 -17.49
N ALA A 196 4.32 -8.23 -18.24
CA ALA A 196 3.19 -7.56 -18.85
C ALA A 196 2.53 -8.55 -19.84
N PRO A 197 1.18 -8.62 -19.91
CA PRO A 197 0.56 -9.33 -21.01
C PRO A 197 1.02 -8.64 -22.28
N ALA A 198 1.57 -9.42 -23.22
CA ALA A 198 1.86 -8.93 -24.55
C ALA A 198 0.61 -8.18 -25.05
N LEU A 199 0.78 -6.92 -25.43
CA LEU A 199 -0.25 -6.23 -26.20
C LEU A 199 -0.53 -7.12 -27.41
N ALA A 200 -1.73 -7.67 -27.49
CA ALA A 200 -2.17 -8.29 -28.73
C ALA A 200 -2.19 -7.16 -29.77
N ASP A 201 -1.39 -7.32 -30.82
CA ASP A 201 -1.36 -6.46 -32.00
C ASP A 201 -2.77 -6.27 -32.61
#